data_AF-A0A3N8NZE4-F1
#
_entry.id   AF-A0A3N8NZE4-F1
#
_cell.length_a   1.000
_cell.length_b   1.000
_cell.length_c   1.000
_cell.angle_alpha   90.00
_cell.angle_beta   90.00
_cell.angle_gamma   90.00
#
_symmetry.space_group_name_H-M   'P 1'
#
loop_
_entity.id
_entity.type
_entity.pdbx_description
1 polymer ?
#
loop_
_entity_poly.entity_id
_entity_poly.type
_entity_poly.pdbx_seq_one_letter_code
_entity_poly.pdbx_strand_id
1 'polypeptide(L)'
;MSQTDTLDAQTLAMFTGTENYYNQGPVLKHAIVTDGVHYLMTHGMAWLVTDALAVVVTRTQHDGFWSITFTPHADGSGELVITDGNELEIHRQHYARHAYTLTAPLRLFAVFTDIERPRWLAMLASEY
;
A
#
# COMPACT_ATOMS: atom_id res chain seq x y z
N MET A 1 -6.21 -6.18 26.94
CA MET A 1 -6.92 -6.72 25.76
C MET A 1 -6.86 -5.63 24.71
N SER A 2 -5.94 -5.76 23.76
CA SER A 2 -5.76 -4.74 22.71
C SER A 2 -6.92 -4.86 21.74
N GLN A 3 -7.75 -3.81 21.66
CA GLN A 3 -8.81 -3.68 20.68
C GLN A 3 -8.15 -3.68 19.30
N THR A 4 -8.25 -4.78 18.56
CA THR A 4 -7.78 -4.83 17.18
C THR A 4 -8.76 -4.00 16.36
N ASP A 5 -8.40 -2.74 16.09
CA ASP A 5 -9.17 -1.86 15.22
C ASP A 5 -9.29 -2.56 13.86
N THR A 6 -10.49 -3.05 13.60
CA THR A 6 -10.83 -3.65 12.31
C THR A 6 -10.94 -2.50 11.33
N LEU A 7 -10.01 -2.41 10.39
CA LEU A 7 -10.04 -1.46 9.27
C LEU A 7 -11.20 -1.93 8.41
N ASP A 8 -12.32 -1.26 8.54
CA ASP A 8 -13.48 -1.52 7.73
C ASP A 8 -13.25 -0.96 6.32
N ALA A 9 -13.66 -1.74 5.32
CA ALA A 9 -13.64 -1.31 3.93
C ALA A 9 -14.46 -0.02 3.74
N GLN A 10 -15.50 0.19 4.54
CA GLN A 10 -16.26 1.45 4.50
C GLN A 10 -15.39 2.64 4.93
N THR A 11 -14.62 2.51 6.01
CA THR A 11 -13.69 3.57 6.46
C THR A 11 -12.64 3.86 5.41
N LEU A 12 -12.07 2.82 4.81
CA LEU A 12 -11.10 2.99 3.72
C LEU A 12 -11.70 3.67 2.49
N ALA A 13 -12.97 3.38 2.17
CA ALA A 13 -13.67 4.01 1.06
C ALA A 13 -14.01 5.50 1.30
N MET A 14 -13.95 6.00 2.54
CA MET A 14 -14.18 7.43 2.82
C MET A 14 -13.00 8.31 2.41
N PHE A 15 -11.81 7.73 2.23
CA PHE A 15 -10.67 8.43 1.66
C PHE A 15 -10.88 8.57 0.15
N THR A 16 -11.39 9.73 -0.27
CA THR A 16 -11.72 10.09 -1.68
C THR A 16 -10.81 11.19 -2.23
N GLY A 17 -9.70 11.44 -1.54
CA GLY A 17 -8.71 12.47 -1.83
C GLY A 17 -7.73 12.59 -0.67
N THR A 18 -6.67 13.37 -0.88
CA THR A 18 -5.63 13.59 0.12
C THR A 18 -5.38 15.08 0.32
N GLU A 19 -5.26 15.49 1.57
CA GLU A 19 -4.86 16.85 1.96
C GLU A 19 -3.36 16.90 2.31
N ASN A 20 -2.80 15.80 2.80
CA ASN A 20 -1.41 15.73 3.28
C ASN A 20 -0.61 14.62 2.61
N TYR A 21 0.68 14.91 2.39
CA TYR A 21 1.65 13.93 1.91
C TYR A 21 2.67 13.59 3.00
N TYR A 22 2.78 12.32 3.35
CA TYR A 22 3.64 11.85 4.44
C TYR A 22 4.91 11.19 3.91
N ASN A 23 6.07 11.71 4.31
CA ASN A 23 7.37 11.14 3.96
C ASN A 23 7.65 9.84 4.74
N GLN A 24 8.25 8.85 4.09
CA GLN A 24 8.49 7.51 4.64
C GLN A 24 9.89 7.32 5.26
N GLY A 25 10.48 8.42 5.73
CA GLY A 25 11.80 8.44 6.35
C GLY A 25 12.96 8.21 5.36
N PRO A 26 14.20 8.05 5.87
CA PRO A 26 15.40 8.03 5.03
C PRO A 26 15.51 6.80 4.10
N VAL A 27 14.99 5.65 4.53
CA VAL A 27 15.09 4.38 3.79
C VAL A 27 14.18 4.38 2.56
N LEU A 28 12.97 4.91 2.70
CA LEU A 28 11.98 5.05 1.61
C LEU A 28 11.86 6.52 1.17
N LYS A 29 12.98 7.26 1.14
CA LYS A 29 13.00 8.71 0.82
C LYS A 29 12.44 9.08 -0.56
N HIS A 30 12.37 8.10 -1.45
CA HIS A 30 11.81 8.21 -2.80
C HIS A 30 10.32 7.84 -2.84
N ALA A 31 9.67 7.74 -1.68
CA ALA A 31 8.24 7.50 -1.54
C ALA A 31 7.59 8.50 -0.57
N ILE A 32 6.39 8.91 -0.92
CA ILE A 32 5.41 9.58 -0.06
C ILE A 32 4.11 8.78 -0.09
N VAL A 33 3.26 9.01 0.90
CA VAL A 33 1.95 8.36 0.97
C VAL A 33 0.86 9.38 1.27
N THR A 34 -0.36 9.08 0.83
CA THR A 34 -1.58 9.86 1.12
C THR A 34 -2.10 9.63 2.53
N ASP A 35 -3.11 10.40 2.93
CA ASP A 35 -3.81 10.26 4.21
C ASP A 35 -4.35 8.84 4.43
N GLY A 36 -4.98 8.24 3.41
CA GLY A 36 -5.53 6.89 3.52
C GLY A 36 -4.47 5.81 3.77
N VAL A 37 -3.33 5.91 3.08
CA VAL A 37 -2.21 4.98 3.30
C VAL A 37 -1.52 5.26 4.63
N HIS A 38 -1.38 6.52 5.04
CA HIS A 38 -0.85 6.86 6.36
C HIS A 38 -1.74 6.29 7.47
N TYR A 39 -3.06 6.32 7.30
CA TYR A 39 -4.02 5.70 8.20
C TYR A 39 -3.80 4.20 8.31
N LEU A 40 -3.64 3.47 7.19
CA LEU A 40 -3.28 2.04 7.21
C LEU A 40 -2.02 1.76 8.03
N MET A 41 -0.97 2.56 7.81
CA MET A 41 0.31 2.38 8.49
C MET A 41 0.18 2.55 10.01
N THR A 42 -0.56 3.58 10.44
CA THR A 42 -0.77 3.87 11.87
C THR A 42 -1.70 2.88 12.56
N HIS A 43 -2.50 2.12 11.81
CA HIS A 43 -3.47 1.13 12.32
C HIS A 43 -3.01 -0.33 12.08
N GLY A 44 -1.69 -0.57 12.06
CA GLY A 44 -1.13 -1.92 12.13
C GLY A 44 -0.81 -2.57 10.78
N MET A 45 -0.94 -1.84 9.67
CA MET A 45 -0.55 -2.31 8.33
C MET A 45 0.75 -1.67 7.80
N ALA A 46 1.55 -1.05 8.68
CA ALA A 46 2.82 -0.44 8.29
C ALA A 46 3.75 -1.43 7.57
N TRP A 47 3.84 -2.67 8.04
CA TRP A 47 4.67 -3.73 7.44
C TRP A 47 4.32 -3.98 5.97
N LEU A 48 3.03 -4.03 5.63
CA LEU A 48 2.56 -4.28 4.27
C LEU A 48 2.95 -3.12 3.34
N VAL A 49 2.71 -1.89 3.81
CA VAL A 49 3.02 -0.68 3.04
C VAL A 49 4.52 -0.55 2.84
N THR A 50 5.33 -0.82 3.87
CA THR A 50 6.80 -0.75 3.76
C THR A 50 7.36 -1.82 2.83
N ASP A 51 6.84 -3.05 2.88
CA ASP A 51 7.26 -4.13 1.98
C ASP A 51 6.95 -3.78 0.52
N ALA A 52 5.73 -3.32 0.25
CA ALA A 52 5.32 -2.91 -1.08
C ALA A 52 6.15 -1.72 -1.60
N LEU A 53 6.35 -0.70 -0.78
CA LEU A 53 7.15 0.47 -1.15
C LEU A 53 8.62 0.11 -1.38
N ALA A 54 9.19 -0.82 -0.62
CA ALA A 54 10.56 -1.28 -0.83
C ALA A 54 10.74 -1.88 -2.24
N VAL A 55 9.76 -2.63 -2.73
CA VAL A 55 9.77 -3.13 -4.12
C VAL A 55 9.61 -1.97 -5.09
N VAL A 56 8.61 -1.12 -4.91
CA VAL A 56 8.33 0.02 -5.81
C VAL A 56 9.55 0.92 -6.02
N VAL A 57 10.24 1.32 -4.95
CA VAL A 57 11.37 2.26 -5.04
C VAL A 57 12.66 1.62 -5.56
N THR A 58 12.78 0.30 -5.53
CA THR A 58 14.00 -0.41 -5.99
C THR A 58 13.90 -0.91 -7.43
N ARG A 59 12.71 -0.86 -8.05
CA ARG A 59 12.51 -1.25 -9.44
C ARG A 59 12.84 -0.10 -10.38
N THR A 60 13.80 -0.34 -11.28
CA THR A 60 14.34 0.66 -12.21
C THR A 60 13.55 0.79 -13.51
N GLN A 61 12.77 -0.23 -13.89
CA GLN A 61 11.91 -0.22 -15.07
C GLN A 61 10.47 -0.06 -14.62
N HIS A 62 9.84 1.04 -15.00
CA HIS A 62 8.45 1.33 -14.68
C HIS A 62 7.88 2.34 -15.68
N ASP A 63 6.59 2.21 -15.96
CA ASP A 63 5.85 3.19 -16.78
C ASP A 63 5.20 4.29 -15.90
N GLY A 64 5.62 4.36 -14.64
CA GLY A 64 5.16 5.37 -13.67
C GLY A 64 3.93 4.95 -12.87
N PHE A 65 3.54 3.68 -12.94
CA PHE A 65 2.41 3.13 -12.22
C PHE A 65 2.68 1.71 -11.72
N TRP A 66 2.19 1.39 -10.53
CA TRP A 66 2.12 0.05 -9.98
C TRP A 66 0.75 -0.19 -9.33
N SER A 67 0.18 -1.37 -9.57
CA SER A 67 -0.95 -1.87 -8.78
C SER A 67 -0.44 -2.83 -7.71
N ILE A 68 -0.85 -2.59 -6.47
CA ILE A 68 -0.43 -3.35 -5.30
C ILE A 68 -1.70 -3.95 -4.69
N THR A 69 -1.83 -5.27 -4.69
CA THR A 69 -2.99 -5.96 -4.11
C THR A 69 -2.53 -6.91 -3.02
N PHE A 70 -3.08 -6.77 -1.82
CA PHE A 70 -2.95 -7.74 -0.74
C PHE A 70 -4.23 -8.54 -0.58
N THR A 71 -4.14 -9.86 -0.65
CA THR A 71 -5.27 -10.78 -0.51
C THR A 71 -5.10 -11.58 0.78
N PRO A 72 -5.92 -11.35 1.82
CA PRO A 72 -5.93 -12.18 3.02
C PRO A 72 -6.55 -13.55 2.72
N HIS A 73 -6.09 -14.60 3.42
CA HIS A 73 -6.65 -15.94 3.36
C HIS A 73 -7.32 -16.31 4.70
N ALA A 74 -8.29 -17.23 4.64
CA ALA A 74 -9.06 -17.64 5.81
C ALA A 74 -8.22 -18.36 6.89
N ASP A 75 -7.04 -18.88 6.54
CA ASP A 75 -6.10 -19.52 7.47
C ASP A 75 -5.18 -18.50 8.19
N GLY A 76 -5.35 -17.21 7.93
CA GLY A 76 -4.53 -16.12 8.47
C GLY A 76 -3.22 -15.89 7.72
N SER A 77 -2.99 -16.58 6.60
CA SER A 77 -1.95 -16.25 5.62
C SER A 77 -2.45 -15.17 4.66
N GLY A 78 -1.56 -14.63 3.82
CA GLY A 78 -1.95 -13.69 2.78
C GLY A 78 -0.91 -13.54 1.68
N GLU A 79 -1.32 -12.96 0.57
CA GLU A 79 -0.50 -12.76 -0.62
C GLU A 79 -0.45 -11.27 -0.98
N LEU A 80 0.75 -10.72 -1.12
CA LEU A 80 0.98 -9.43 -1.76
C LEU A 80 1.40 -9.67 -3.22
N VAL A 81 0.69 -9.05 -4.14
CA VAL A 81 1.00 -9.06 -5.58
C VAL A 81 1.16 -7.63 -6.06
N ILE A 82 2.25 -7.37 -6.77
CA ILE A 82 2.54 -6.08 -7.40
C ILE A 82 2.61 -6.28 -8.91
N THR A 83 1.82 -5.51 -9.66
CA THR A 83 1.79 -5.51 -11.12
C THR A 83 2.06 -4.12 -11.68
N ASP A 84 2.40 -4.05 -12.97
CA ASP A 84 2.56 -2.80 -13.72
C ASP A 84 1.23 -2.11 -14.10
N GLY A 85 0.09 -2.68 -13.69
CA GLY A 85 -1.24 -2.22 -14.09
C GLY A 85 -1.79 -2.87 -15.37
N ASN A 86 -0.97 -3.62 -16.12
CA ASN A 86 -1.33 -4.31 -17.37
C ASN A 86 -1.18 -5.83 -17.24
N GLU A 87 -1.57 -6.39 -16.08
CA GLU A 87 -1.55 -7.83 -15.78
C GLU A 87 -0.16 -8.49 -15.69
N LEU A 88 0.94 -7.75 -15.93
CA LEU A 88 2.28 -8.30 -15.72
C LEU A 88 2.61 -8.30 -14.22
N GLU A 89 2.79 -9.50 -13.67
CA GLU A 89 3.26 -9.69 -12.29
C GLU A 89 4.76 -9.36 -12.17
N ILE A 90 5.07 -8.43 -11.28
CA ILE A 90 6.42 -7.91 -11.04
C ILE A 90 7.00 -8.49 -9.77
N HIS A 91 6.13 -8.71 -8.78
CA HIS A 91 6.50 -9.25 -7.49
C HIS A 91 5.32 -9.94 -6.83
N ARG A 92 5.65 -11.04 -6.14
CA ARG A 92 4.74 -11.76 -5.27
C ARG A 92 5.44 -12.10 -3.97
N GLN A 93 4.74 -11.89 -2.87
CA GLN A 93 5.21 -12.22 -1.54
C GLN A 93 4.12 -12.94 -0.75
N HIS A 94 4.49 -14.11 -0.23
CA HIS A 94 3.66 -14.89 0.66
C HIS A 94 3.92 -14.51 2.12
N TYR A 95 2.85 -14.25 2.87
CA TYR A 95 2.88 -14.08 4.32
C TYR A 95 2.26 -15.30 4.98
N ALA A 96 3.09 -16.09 5.66
CA ALA A 96 2.61 -17.29 6.35
C ALA A 96 1.61 -16.97 7.47
N ARG A 97 1.74 -15.81 8.11
CA ARG A 97 0.80 -15.27 9.11
C ARG A 97 0.82 -13.75 9.08
N HIS A 98 -0.33 -13.12 9.29
CA HIS A 98 -0.43 -11.71 9.63
C HIS A 98 -1.44 -11.49 10.77
N ALA A 99 -1.24 -10.42 11.54
CA ALA A 99 -2.09 -10.10 12.70
C ALA A 99 -3.40 -9.38 12.32
N TYR A 100 -3.68 -9.25 11.02
CA TYR A 100 -4.64 -8.30 10.49
C TYR A 100 -5.87 -8.98 9.90
N THR A 101 -7.07 -8.68 10.37
CA THR A 101 -8.29 -9.32 9.86
C THR A 101 -8.89 -8.47 8.74
N LEU A 102 -8.46 -8.69 7.50
CA LEU A 102 -9.15 -8.15 6.32
C LEU A 102 -10.22 -9.13 5.86
N THR A 103 -11.43 -8.65 5.62
CA THR A 103 -12.55 -9.42 5.04
C THR A 103 -12.56 -9.38 3.51
N ALA A 104 -11.76 -8.49 2.91
CA ALA A 104 -11.66 -8.30 1.47
C ALA A 104 -10.20 -7.96 1.08
N PRO A 105 -9.81 -8.17 -0.19
CA PRO A 105 -8.52 -7.72 -0.68
C PRO A 105 -8.34 -6.21 -0.53
N LEU A 106 -7.16 -5.79 -0.08
CA LEU A 106 -6.75 -4.40 -0.02
C LEU A 106 -6.01 -4.04 -1.31
N ARG A 107 -6.37 -2.92 -1.93
CA ARG A 107 -5.70 -2.41 -3.13
C ARG A 107 -5.13 -1.02 -2.91
N LEU A 108 -3.86 -0.87 -3.25
CA LEU A 108 -3.12 0.39 -3.30
C LEU A 108 -2.62 0.61 -4.73
N PHE A 109 -2.36 1.87 -5.05
CA PHE A 109 -1.60 2.25 -6.23
C PHE A 109 -0.35 2.98 -5.82
N ALA A 110 0.74 2.77 -6.57
CA ALA A 110 1.91 3.63 -6.48
C ALA A 110 2.12 4.32 -7.82
N VAL A 111 2.08 5.65 -7.81
CA VAL A 111 2.16 6.49 -9.00
C VAL A 111 3.42 7.33 -8.91
N PHE A 112 4.16 7.43 -10.00
CA PHE A 112 5.31 8.31 -10.06
C PHE A 112 4.84 9.75 -10.27
N THR A 113 5.23 10.64 -9.36
CA THR A 113 4.78 12.03 -9.33
C THR A 113 5.96 12.98 -9.20
N ASP A 114 5.76 14.23 -9.60
CA ASP A 114 6.69 15.35 -9.46
C ASP A 114 6.25 16.39 -8.41
N ILE A 115 5.29 16.05 -7.54
CA ILE A 115 4.86 16.91 -6.42
C ILE A 115 6.06 17.27 -5.54
N GLU A 116 6.48 18.53 -5.61
CA GLU A 116 7.71 19.13 -5.07
C GLU A 116 9.01 18.56 -5.65
N ARG A 117 9.09 17.24 -5.88
CA ARG A 117 10.22 16.53 -6.47
C ARG A 117 9.79 15.16 -7.00
N PRO A 118 10.54 14.56 -7.96
CA PRO A 118 10.25 13.22 -8.48
C PRO A 118 10.34 12.13 -7.40
N ARG A 119 9.24 11.43 -7.17
CA ARG A 119 9.12 10.32 -6.19
C ARG A 119 7.85 9.51 -6.43
N TRP A 120 7.77 8.36 -5.79
CA TRP A 120 6.57 7.53 -5.77
C TRP A 120 5.56 8.06 -4.76
N LEU A 121 4.28 8.07 -5.12
CA LEU A 121 3.16 8.34 -4.25
C LEU A 121 2.33 7.08 -4.13
N ALA A 122 2.27 6.50 -2.93
CA ALA A 122 1.34 5.41 -2.64
C ALA A 122 0.02 5.96 -2.10
N MET A 123 -1.08 5.45 -2.63
CA MET A 123 -2.44 5.86 -2.30
C MET A 123 -3.40 4.67 -2.26
N LEU A 124 -4.49 4.79 -1.52
CA LEU A 124 -5.59 3.82 -1.57
C LEU A 124 -6.21 3.84 -2.97
N ALA A 125 -6.81 2.73 -3.39
CA ALA A 125 -7.52 2.68 -4.67
C ALA A 125 -8.70 3.66 -4.76
N SER A 126 -9.25 4.10 -3.63
CA SER A 126 -10.30 5.12 -3.55
C SER A 126 -9.80 6.56 -3.66
N GLU A 127 -8.48 6.78 -3.55
CA GLU A 127 -7.83 8.10 -3.63
C GLU A 127 -7.21 8.40 -5.01
N TYR A 128 -7.23 7.42 -5.93
CA TYR A 128 -6.72 7.53 -7.30
C TYR A 128 -7.83 7.92 -8.27
#